data_AF-A0AAW7NWD6-F1
#
_entry.id   AF-A0AAW7NWD6-F1
#
_cell.length_a   1.000
_cell.length_b   1.000
_cell.length_c   1.000
_cell.angle_alpha   90.00
_cell.angle_beta   90.00
_cell.angle_gamma   90.00
#
_symmetry.space_group_name_H-M   'P 1'
#
loop_
_entity.id
_entity.type
_entity.pdbx_description
1 polymer ?
#
loop_
_entity_poly.entity_id
_entity_poly.type
_entity_poly.pdbx_seq_one_letter_code
_entity_poly.pdbx_strand_id
1 'polypeptide(L)' 'MDFKELYDKVRGIVLKCRREYYVHLWELSDWDQEG' A
#
# COMPACT_ATOMS: atom_id res chain seq x y z
N MET A 1 -13.74 -12.93 -12.23
CA MET A 1 -12.37 -12.41 -12.41
C MET A 1 -11.55 -12.94 -11.27
N ASP A 2 -10.49 -13.70 -11.55
CA ASP A 2 -9.61 -14.24 -10.51
C ASP A 2 -8.79 -13.10 -9.90
N PHE A 3 -8.67 -13.06 -8.57
CA PHE A 3 -7.86 -12.08 -7.86
C PHE A 3 -6.40 -12.14 -8.32
N LYS A 4 -5.90 -13.35 -8.60
CA LYS A 4 -4.53 -13.54 -9.09
C LYS A 4 -4.31 -12.87 -10.44
N GLU A 5 -5.22 -13.06 -11.39
CA GLU A 5 -5.15 -12.40 -12.70
C GLU A 5 -5.23 -10.88 -12.59
N LEU A 6 -6.10 -10.36 -11.72
CA LEU A 6 -6.20 -8.93 -11.48
C LEU A 6 -4.89 -8.39 -10.89
N TYR A 7 -4.34 -9.07 -9.88
CA TYR A 7 -3.10 -8.69 -9.23
C TYR A 7 -1.92 -8.70 -10.19
N ASP A 8 -1.77 -9.72 -11.04
CA ASP A 8 -0.66 -9.78 -12.00
C ASP A 8 -0.69 -8.62 -13.00
N LYS A 9 -1.89 -8.15 -13.40
CA LYS A 9 -2.05 -6.97 -14.27
C LYS A 9 -1.60 -5.67 -13.60
N VAL A 10 -1.82 -5.52 -12.28
CA VAL A 10 -1.53 -4.27 -11.54
C VAL A 10 -0.27 -4.34 -10.68
N ARG A 11 0.39 -5.50 -10.59
CA ARG A 11 1.56 -5.76 -9.72
C ARG A 11 2.68 -4.75 -9.94
N GLY A 12 2.93 -4.33 -11.19
CA GLY A 12 3.95 -3.33 -11.49
C GLY A 12 3.69 -1.97 -10.83
N ILE A 13 2.42 -1.53 -10.80
CA ILE A 13 2.00 -0.29 -10.15
C ILE A 13 2.16 -0.43 -8.64
N VAL A 14 1.69 -1.54 -8.06
CA VAL A 14 1.81 -1.81 -6.61
C VAL A 14 3.27 -1.77 -6.16
N LEU A 15 4.17 -2.43 -6.89
CA LEU A 15 5.60 -2.46 -6.57
C LEU A 15 6.29 -1.11 -6.77
N LYS A 16 5.87 -0.33 -7.78
CA LYS A 16 6.35 1.04 -8.01
C LYS A 16 5.91 1.94 -6.86
N CYS A 17 4.63 1.91 -6.50
CA CYS A 17 4.09 2.66 -5.38
C CYS A 17 4.78 2.29 -4.06
N ARG A 18 5.06 1.01 -3.80
CA ARG A 18 5.80 0.57 -2.61
C ARG A 18 7.22 1.15 -2.51
N ARG A 19 7.86 1.44 -3.64
CA ARG A 19 9.21 2.03 -3.68
C ARG A 19 9.19 3.56 -3.62
N GLU A 20 8.25 4.17 -4.32
CA GLU A 20 8.16 5.63 -4.47
C GLU A 20 7.46 6.30 -3.30
N TYR A 21 6.41 5.68 -2.80
CA TYR A 21 5.77 6.06 -1.56
C TYR A 21 6.44 5.26 -0.46
N TYR A 22 7.26 5.93 0.34
CA TYR A 22 7.56 5.47 1.69
C TYR A 22 6.21 5.45 2.41
N VAL A 23 5.53 4.30 2.37
CA VAL A 23 4.33 4.09 3.17
C VAL A 23 4.84 4.10 4.60
N HIS A 24 4.84 5.29 5.21
CA HIS A 24 4.85 5.39 6.66
C HIS A 24 3.54 4.75 7.06
N LEU A 25 3.61 3.46 7.41
CA LEU A 25 2.54 2.82 8.13
C LEU A 25 2.38 3.67 9.37
N TRP A 26 1.21 4.30 9.51
CA TRP A 26 0.89 5.07 10.69
C TRP A 26 1.08 4.13 11.88
N GLU A 27 2.01 4.49 12.74
CA GLU A 27 2.20 3.80 14.00
C GLU A 27 0.92 3.98 14.82
N LEU A 28 0.64 3.06 15.74
CA LEU A 28 -0.56 3.16 16.58
C LEU A 28 -0.66 4.53 17.28
N SER A 29 0.50 5.11 17.61
CA SER A 29 0.65 6.46 18.17
C SER A 29 0.20 7.60 17.25
N ASP A 30 0.31 7.42 15.92
CA ASP A 30 -0.13 8.43 14.96
C ASP A 30 -1.68 8.53 14.94
N TRP A 31 -2.36 7.41 15.23
CA TRP A 31 -3.82 7.37 15.36
C TRP A 31 -4.33 8.01 16.64
N ASP A 32 -3.58 7.88 17.74
CA ASP A 32 -3.92 8.50 19.02
C ASP A 32 -3.67 10.02 19.04
N GLN A 33 -2.93 10.57 18.06
CA GLN A 33 -2.54 11.98 17.99
C GLN A 33 -3.54 12.89 17.24
N GLU A 34 -4.51 12.33 16.49
CA GLU A 34 -5.58 13.10 15.83
C GLU A 34 -6.81 13.37 16.74
N GLY A 35 -6.70 13.06 18.04
CA GLY A 35 -7.71 13.33 19.07
C GLY A 35 -7.65 14.73 19.67
#